data_AF-A0AAV0NY76-F1
#
_entry.id   AF-A0AAV0NY76-F1
#
_cell.length_a   1.000
_cell.length_b   1.000
_cell.length_c   1.000
_cell.angle_alpha   90.00
_cell.angle_beta   90.00
_cell.angle_gamma   90.00
#
_symmetry.space_group_name_H-M   'P 1'
#
loop_
_entity.id
_entity.type
_entity.pdbx_description
1 polymer ?
#
loop_
_entity_poly.entity_id
_entity_poly.type
_entity_poly.pdbx_seq_one_letter_code
_entity_poly.pdbx_strand_id
1 'polypeptide(L)'
;MTVRHLLGEELVNLGTNELEQLENQLDGALEQIRLTKNQFIANRLLELKRKVWNYSSISMHTSAAPCYDIYFTTRHPLCMLFQEEMLEETNNALRIKLEETDAVLRSSSWEVGEQSGVPPHQQQETMDSHCRNNPLQMRQ
;
A
#
# COMPACT_ATOMS: atom_id res chain seq x y z
N MET A 1 36.73 -20.04 -2.94
CA MET A 1 35.58 -20.46 -2.10
C MET A 1 35.08 -21.81 -2.59
N THR A 2 35.02 -22.85 -1.75
CA THR A 2 34.55 -24.19 -2.15
C THR A 2 33.17 -24.47 -1.54
N VAL A 3 32.40 -25.39 -2.14
CA VAL A 3 31.12 -25.86 -1.57
C VAL A 3 31.30 -26.38 -0.15
N ARG A 4 32.43 -27.04 0.12
CA ARG A 4 32.81 -27.54 1.44
C ARG A 4 32.91 -26.40 2.47
N HIS A 5 33.55 -25.29 2.14
CA HIS A 5 33.60 -24.12 3.04
C HIS A 5 32.21 -23.51 3.28
N LEU A 6 31.35 -23.46 2.25
CA LEU A 6 29.95 -23.00 2.40
C LEU A 6 29.11 -23.94 3.29
N LEU A 7 29.48 -25.22 3.36
CA LEU A 7 28.88 -26.21 4.25
C LEU A 7 29.53 -26.26 5.64
N GLY A 8 30.51 -25.39 5.91
CA GLY A 8 31.23 -25.34 7.18
C GLY A 8 32.33 -26.40 7.33
N GLU A 9 32.75 -27.03 6.22
CA GLU A 9 33.83 -28.02 6.19
C GLU A 9 35.18 -27.37 5.85
N GLU A 10 36.28 -28.00 6.30
CA GLU A 10 37.68 -27.59 6.02
C GLU A 10 38.06 -26.15 6.42
N LEU A 11 37.33 -25.56 7.37
CA LEU A 11 37.56 -24.20 7.84
C LEU A 11 38.91 -23.98 8.54
N VAL A 12 39.56 -25.05 9.02
CA VAL A 12 40.86 -25.03 9.70
C VAL A 12 41.97 -24.40 8.84
N ASN A 13 41.83 -24.45 7.52
CA ASN A 13 42.82 -23.92 6.59
C ASN A 13 42.59 -22.44 6.24
N LEU A 14 41.52 -21.81 6.76
CA LEU A 14 41.16 -20.43 6.47
C LEU A 14 41.73 -19.49 7.55
N GLY A 15 42.27 -18.35 7.12
CA GLY A 15 42.63 -17.26 8.01
C GLY A 15 41.39 -16.52 8.55
N THR A 16 41.57 -15.70 9.59
CA THR A 16 40.46 -14.93 10.20
C THR A 16 39.72 -14.04 9.21
N ASN A 17 40.43 -13.39 8.28
CA ASN A 17 39.84 -12.52 7.27
C ASN A 17 39.03 -13.30 6.23
N GLU A 18 39.49 -14.50 5.85
CA GLU A 18 38.76 -15.35 4.91
C GLU A 18 37.51 -15.94 5.57
N LEU A 19 37.58 -16.22 6.87
CA LEU A 19 36.45 -16.67 7.68
C LEU A 19 35.38 -15.58 7.82
N GLU A 20 35.79 -14.34 8.10
CA GLU A 20 34.89 -13.17 8.12
C GLU A 20 34.26 -12.94 6.74
N GLN A 21 35.02 -13.07 5.66
CA GLN A 21 34.48 -12.95 4.31
C GLN A 21 33.47 -14.07 3.97
N LEU A 22 33.70 -15.28 4.49
CA LEU A 22 32.81 -16.42 4.34
C LEU A 22 31.50 -16.20 5.11
N GLU A 23 31.57 -15.71 6.34
CA GLU A 23 30.42 -15.38 7.18
C GLU A 23 29.53 -14.32 6.51
N ASN A 24 30.12 -13.19 6.09
CA ASN A 24 29.39 -12.12 5.40
C ASN A 24 28.70 -12.59 4.11
N GLN A 25 29.33 -13.51 3.37
CA GLN A 25 28.74 -14.09 2.15
C GLN A 25 27.55 -15.01 2.47
N LEU A 26 27.66 -15.83 3.53
CA LEU A 26 26.58 -16.69 3.98
C LEU A 26 25.39 -15.87 4.48
N ASP A 27 25.64 -14.81 5.24
CA ASP A 27 24.60 -13.91 5.73
C ASP A 27 23.89 -13.20 4.59
N GLY A 28 24.65 -12.64 3.64
CA GLY A 28 24.08 -12.01 2.45
C GLY A 28 23.23 -12.98 1.61
N ALA A 29 23.72 -14.21 1.39
CA ALA A 29 22.99 -15.23 0.66
C ALA A 29 21.71 -15.68 1.39
N LEU A 30 21.79 -15.88 2.71
CA LEU A 30 20.65 -16.26 3.54
C LEU A 30 19.57 -15.18 3.52
N GLU A 31 19.96 -13.92 3.61
CA GLU A 31 19.02 -12.79 3.54
C GLU A 31 18.32 -12.74 2.19
N GLN A 32 19.06 -12.90 1.08
CA GLN A 32 18.47 -12.98 -0.26
C GLN A 32 17.48 -14.15 -0.40
N ILE A 33 17.80 -15.32 0.14
CA ILE A 33 16.91 -16.49 0.12
C ILE A 33 15.62 -16.18 0.91
N ARG A 34 15.74 -15.58 2.10
CA ARG A 34 14.58 -15.20 2.93
C ARG A 34 13.71 -14.18 2.22
N LEU A 35 14.31 -13.12 1.67
CA LEU A 35 13.60 -12.08 0.92
C LEU A 35 12.84 -12.69 -0.26
N THR A 36 13.52 -13.49 -1.08
CA THR A 36 12.92 -14.13 -2.26
C THR A 36 11.77 -15.06 -1.87
N LYS A 37 11.96 -15.89 -0.83
CA LYS A 37 10.94 -16.80 -0.33
C LYS A 37 9.72 -16.04 0.20
N ASN A 38 9.95 -14.98 0.96
CA ASN A 38 8.87 -14.15 1.50
C ASN A 38 8.08 -13.45 0.39
N GLN A 39 8.76 -12.86 -0.59
CA GLN A 39 8.12 -12.25 -1.76
C GLN A 39 7.29 -13.28 -2.55
N PHE A 40 7.83 -14.47 -2.79
CA PHE A 40 7.10 -15.54 -3.46
C PHE A 40 5.82 -15.93 -2.70
N ILE A 41 5.93 -16.14 -1.39
CA ILE A 41 4.79 -16.49 -0.53
C ILE A 41 3.75 -15.38 -0.54
N ALA A 42 4.17 -14.12 -0.39
CA ALA A 42 3.28 -12.96 -0.42
C ALA A 42 2.51 -12.88 -1.75
N ASN A 43 3.21 -13.01 -2.87
CA ASN A 43 2.60 -13.03 -4.20
C ASN A 43 1.59 -14.18 -4.35
N ARG A 44 1.93 -15.37 -3.85
CA ARG A 44 1.04 -16.53 -3.91
C ARG A 44 -0.21 -16.34 -3.05
N LEU A 45 -0.07 -15.74 -1.86
CA LEU A 45 -1.20 -15.42 -1.00
C LEU A 45 -2.13 -14.40 -1.65
N LEU A 46 -1.60 -13.34 -2.25
CA LEU A 46 -2.40 -12.35 -2.99
C LEU A 46 -3.14 -12.98 -4.18
N GLU A 47 -2.46 -13.83 -4.94
CA GLU A 47 -3.07 -14.55 -6.06
C GLU A 47 -4.25 -15.43 -5.61
N LEU A 48 -4.06 -16.20 -4.52
CA LEU A 48 -5.08 -17.07 -3.98
C LEU A 48 -6.24 -16.30 -3.35
N LYS A 49 -5.97 -15.26 -2.54
CA LYS A 49 -7.00 -14.35 -1.99
C LYS A 49 -7.88 -13.79 -3.12
N ARG A 50 -7.26 -13.30 -4.21
CA ARG A 50 -7.97 -12.79 -5.40
C ARG A 50 -8.82 -13.86 -6.09
N LYS A 51 -8.34 -15.09 -6.22
CA LYS A 51 -9.12 -16.20 -6.81
C LYS A 51 -10.33 -16.55 -5.96
N VAL A 52 -10.17 -16.64 -4.64
CA VAL A 52 -11.28 -16.87 -3.70
C VAL A 52 -12.32 -15.76 -3.80
N TRP A 53 -11.87 -14.50 -3.85
CA TRP A 53 -12.77 -13.36 -4.06
C TRP A 53 -13.54 -13.49 -5.38
N ASN A 54 -12.85 -13.72 -6.50
CA ASN A 54 -13.50 -13.85 -7.81
C ASN A 54 -14.52 -14.99 -7.83
N TYR A 55 -14.17 -16.16 -7.27
CA TYR A 55 -15.09 -17.29 -7.19
C TYR A 55 -16.31 -16.99 -6.33
N SER A 56 -16.12 -16.33 -5.18
CA SER A 56 -17.22 -15.89 -4.32
C SER A 56 -18.13 -14.91 -5.05
N SER A 57 -17.57 -13.89 -5.71
CA SER A 57 -18.30 -12.89 -6.49
C SER A 57 -19.10 -13.53 -7.63
N ILE A 58 -18.51 -14.44 -8.39
CA ILE A 58 -19.19 -15.14 -9.50
C ILE A 58 -20.30 -16.06 -8.97
N SER A 59 -20.07 -16.76 -7.86
CA SER A 59 -21.07 -17.64 -7.23
C SER A 59 -22.28 -16.86 -6.71
N MET A 60 -22.11 -15.60 -6.30
CA MET A 60 -23.22 -14.75 -5.82
C MET A 60 -24.12 -14.29 -6.97
N HIS A 61 -23.59 -14.07 -8.18
CA HIS A 61 -24.36 -13.59 -9.33
C HIS A 61 -25.00 -14.68 -10.21
N THR A 62 -24.67 -15.95 -9.99
CA THR A 62 -25.13 -17.08 -10.82
C THR A 62 -26.25 -17.93 -10.18
N SER A 63 -26.51 -17.75 -8.89
CA SER A 63 -27.74 -18.25 -8.25
C SER A 63 -28.88 -17.28 -8.56
N ALA A 64 -29.92 -17.75 -9.27
CA ALA A 64 -31.05 -16.96 -9.73
C ALA A 64 -31.98 -16.46 -8.60
N ALA A 65 -31.50 -15.63 -7.67
CA ALA A 65 -32.32 -14.97 -6.66
C ALA A 65 -31.82 -13.54 -6.37
N PRO A 66 -32.15 -12.54 -7.21
CA PRO A 66 -31.64 -11.17 -7.11
C PRO A 66 -32.25 -10.34 -5.95
N CYS A 67 -32.73 -10.97 -4.89
CA CYS A 67 -33.44 -10.29 -3.80
C CYS A 67 -32.86 -10.53 -2.38
N TYR A 68 -31.91 -11.45 -2.18
CA TYR A 68 -31.27 -11.66 -0.86
C TYR A 68 -29.86 -11.06 -0.72
N ASP A 69 -29.21 -10.64 -1.82
CA ASP A 69 -27.77 -10.33 -1.83
C ASP A 69 -27.35 -8.91 -1.41
N ILE A 70 -28.25 -7.91 -1.50
CA ILE A 70 -27.91 -6.52 -1.12
C ILE A 70 -27.70 -6.42 0.41
N TYR A 71 -28.45 -7.19 1.19
CA TYR A 71 -28.39 -7.12 2.65
C TYR A 71 -27.26 -7.95 3.27
N PHE A 72 -26.68 -8.91 2.53
CA PHE A 72 -25.63 -9.79 3.04
C PHE A 72 -24.22 -9.27 2.70
N THR A 73 -24.01 -8.76 1.48
CA THR A 73 -22.70 -8.21 1.05
C THR A 73 -22.30 -6.95 1.82
N THR A 74 -23.26 -6.06 2.10
CA THR A 74 -23.02 -4.81 2.85
C THR A 74 -22.83 -5.02 4.36
N ARG A 75 -23.05 -6.24 4.89
CA ARG A 75 -23.00 -6.54 6.33
C ARG A 75 -22.10 -7.71 6.71
N HIS A 76 -21.50 -8.40 5.75
CA HIS A 76 -20.63 -9.52 6.06
C HIS A 76 -19.29 -9.01 6.62
N PRO A 77 -18.93 -9.37 7.87
CA PRO A 77 -17.75 -8.82 8.54
C PRO A 77 -16.46 -9.04 7.75
N LEU A 78 -16.33 -10.19 7.07
CA LEU A 78 -15.15 -10.48 6.25
C LEU A 78 -15.08 -9.67 4.95
N CYS A 79 -16.22 -9.20 4.41
CA CYS A 79 -16.22 -8.31 3.24
C CYS A 79 -15.85 -6.88 3.64
N MET A 80 -16.35 -6.42 4.79
CA MET A 80 -16.04 -5.09 5.34
C MET A 80 -14.56 -4.96 5.70
N LEU A 81 -13.99 -5.96 6.41
CA LEU A 81 -12.57 -5.97 6.78
C LEU A 81 -11.64 -5.97 5.56
N PHE A 82 -12.04 -6.65 4.48
CA PHE A 82 -11.24 -6.70 3.27
C PHE A 82 -11.40 -5.43 2.41
N GLN A 83 -12.59 -4.81 2.40
CA GLN A 83 -12.77 -3.49 1.80
C GLN A 83 -11.95 -2.44 2.55
N GLU A 84 -11.88 -2.52 3.88
CA GLU A 84 -11.03 -1.67 4.72
C GLU A 84 -9.53 -1.89 4.42
N GLU A 85 -9.05 -3.14 4.37
CA GLU A 85 -7.65 -3.48 4.00
C GLU A 85 -7.26 -2.92 2.61
N MET A 86 -8.13 -3.10 1.61
CA MET A 86 -7.90 -2.58 0.25
C MET A 86 -7.96 -1.05 0.17
N LEU A 87 -8.88 -0.42 0.91
CA LEU A 87 -8.98 1.03 0.99
C LEU A 87 -7.76 1.62 1.70
N GLU A 88 -7.26 0.95 2.73
CA GLU A 88 -6.08 1.38 3.47
C GLU A 88 -4.80 1.26 2.63
N GLU A 89 -4.65 0.18 1.86
CA GLU A 89 -3.55 0.02 0.91
C GLU A 89 -3.57 1.12 -0.18
N THR A 90 -4.76 1.45 -0.70
CA THR A 90 -4.95 2.53 -1.67
C THR A 90 -4.69 3.90 -1.05
N ASN A 91 -5.20 4.16 0.15
CA ASN A 91 -5.00 5.42 0.86
C ASN A 91 -3.53 5.65 1.19
N ASN A 92 -2.80 4.61 1.58
CA ASN A 92 -1.37 4.72 1.84
C ASN A 92 -0.59 5.03 0.55
N ALA A 93 -0.92 4.35 -0.56
CA ALA A 93 -0.31 4.65 -1.86
C ALA A 93 -0.60 6.09 -2.33
N LEU A 94 -1.83 6.59 -2.10
CA LEU A 94 -2.20 7.97 -2.41
C LEU A 94 -1.47 8.98 -1.52
N ARG A 95 -1.33 8.69 -0.22
CA ARG A 95 -0.61 9.56 0.73
C ARG A 95 0.85 9.72 0.34
N ILE A 96 1.52 8.63 -0.03
CA ILE A 96 2.90 8.65 -0.52
C ILE A 96 3.00 9.53 -1.78
N LYS A 97 2.10 9.34 -2.75
CA LYS A 97 2.07 10.18 -3.95
C LYS A 97 1.78 11.66 -3.64
N LEU A 98 0.94 11.94 -2.64
CA LEU A 98 0.66 13.32 -2.22
C LEU A 98 1.91 13.97 -1.63
N GLU A 99 2.62 13.25 -0.75
CA GLU A 99 3.88 13.71 -0.16
C GLU A 99 4.96 13.93 -1.22
N GLU A 100 5.02 13.07 -2.24
CA GLU A 100 5.90 13.28 -3.40
C GLU A 100 5.50 14.53 -4.19
N THR A 101 4.21 14.74 -4.48
CA THR A 101 3.75 15.95 -5.19
C THR A 101 3.94 17.23 -4.38
N ASP A 102 3.75 17.17 -3.07
CA ASP A 102 3.98 18.29 -2.16
C ASP A 102 5.47 18.59 -2.01
N ALA A 103 6.32 17.57 -1.98
CA ALA A 103 7.78 17.73 -2.01
C ALA A 103 8.24 18.36 -3.34
N VAL A 104 7.66 17.95 -4.48
CA VAL A 104 7.91 18.56 -5.78
C VAL A 104 7.47 20.02 -5.78
N LEU A 105 6.24 20.33 -5.35
CA LEU A 105 5.76 21.72 -5.25
C LEU A 105 6.59 22.58 -4.30
N ARG A 106 6.99 22.03 -3.15
CA ARG A 106 7.89 22.70 -2.20
C ARG A 106 9.27 22.94 -2.81
N SER A 107 9.80 22.02 -3.60
CA SER A 107 11.10 22.18 -4.28
C SER A 107 11.02 23.19 -5.44
N SER A 108 9.95 23.17 -6.24
CA SER A 108 9.68 24.16 -7.30
C SER A 108 9.39 25.55 -6.76
N SER A 109 8.89 25.66 -5.52
CA SER A 109 8.64 26.94 -4.83
C SER A 109 9.93 27.69 -4.47
N TRP A 110 11.11 27.08 -4.55
CA TRP A 110 12.40 27.74 -4.31
C TRP A 110 13.21 28.05 -5.59
N GLU A 111 12.70 27.72 -6.78
CA GLU A 111 13.38 28.01 -8.06
C GLU A 111 12.88 29.27 -8.79
N VAL A 112 11.88 29.98 -8.26
CA VAL A 112 11.47 31.30 -8.80
C VAL A 112 11.73 32.37 -7.74
N GLY A 113 13.01 32.72 -7.60
CA GLY A 113 13.37 34.04 -7.12
C GLY A 113 13.26 35.01 -8.30
N GLU A 114 12.26 35.89 -8.31
CA GLU A 114 12.37 37.24 -8.89
C GLU A 114 11.20 38.16 -8.44
N GLN A 115 11.54 39.07 -7.51
CA GLN A 115 11.17 40.49 -7.49
C GLN A 115 9.68 40.92 -7.58
N SER A 116 9.04 41.17 -6.43
CA SER A 116 8.39 42.47 -6.13
C SER A 116 7.69 42.43 -4.76
N GLY A 117 7.89 43.49 -3.97
CA GLY A 117 7.34 43.61 -2.62
C GLY A 117 6.02 44.37 -2.50
N VAL A 118 5.60 44.52 -1.23
CA VAL A 118 4.66 45.50 -0.62
C VAL A 118 3.18 44.98 -0.52
N PRO A 119 2.39 45.24 0.57
CA PRO A 119 2.18 44.38 1.76
C PRO A 119 0.64 44.13 2.02
N PRO A 120 0.14 43.66 3.20
CA PRO A 120 -1.22 43.11 3.30
C PRO A 120 -2.30 44.20 3.54
N HIS A 121 -3.46 44.08 2.89
CA HIS A 121 -4.61 44.93 3.16
C HIS A 121 -5.93 44.16 3.36
N GLN A 122 -6.73 44.72 4.26
CA GLN A 122 -7.90 44.17 4.93
C GLN A 122 -9.16 44.09 4.05
N GLN A 123 -10.05 43.17 4.44
CA GLN A 123 -11.53 43.21 4.41
C GLN A 123 -12.24 43.58 3.09
N GLN A 124 -13.10 42.68 2.61
CA GLN A 124 -14.49 43.06 2.32
C GLN A 124 -15.38 41.81 2.36
N GLU A 125 -16.30 41.77 3.33
CA GLU A 125 -17.45 40.87 3.32
C GLU A 125 -18.39 41.25 2.17
N THR A 126 -18.88 40.27 1.43
CA THR A 126 -20.12 40.42 0.64
C THR A 126 -20.86 39.08 0.69
N MET A 127 -22.02 39.09 1.33
CA MET A 127 -22.96 37.97 1.40
C MET A 127 -23.54 37.69 0.01
N ASP A 128 -23.67 36.40 -0.35
CA ASP A 128 -24.82 35.81 -1.05
C ASP A 128 -24.63 34.28 -1.07
N SER A 129 -25.30 33.50 -0.24
CA SER A 129 -26.70 33.02 -0.32
C SER A 129 -26.90 31.91 -1.38
N HIS A 130 -27.48 30.77 -0.93
CA HIS A 130 -28.01 29.61 -1.69
C HIS A 130 -26.98 28.53 -2.15
N CYS A 131 -27.09 27.22 -1.87
CA CYS A 131 -28.18 26.35 -1.41
C CYS A 131 -27.64 25.24 -0.50
N ARG A 132 -28.36 24.93 0.58
CA ARG A 132 -28.13 23.77 1.46
C ARG A 132 -29.26 22.77 1.19
N ASN A 133 -28.99 21.70 0.45
CA ASN A 133 -29.96 20.60 0.26
C ASN A 133 -29.42 19.34 0.93
N ASN A 134 -30.12 18.88 1.97
CA ASN A 134 -30.03 17.53 2.51
C ASN A 134 -31.43 16.89 2.36
N PRO A 135 -31.58 15.68 1.79
CA PRO A 135 -32.88 15.14 1.42
C PRO A 135 -33.38 14.13 2.44
N LEU A 136 -34.37 14.48 3.28
CA LEU A 136 -35.19 13.51 3.98
C LEU A 136 -36.56 14.09 4.31
N GLN A 137 -37.60 13.73 3.55
CA GLN A 137 -38.95 13.68 4.08
C GLN A 137 -39.71 12.49 3.49
N MET A 138 -39.96 11.54 4.38
CA MET A 138 -40.82 10.37 4.19
C MET A 138 -42.23 10.80 3.83
N ARG A 139 -42.76 10.20 2.77
CA ARG A 139 -44.11 10.35 2.27
C ARG A 139 -45.04 9.41 3.06
N GLN A 140 -46.06 9.96 3.71
CA GLN A 140 -47.31 9.24 4.01
C GLN A 140 -48.21 9.28 2.79
#